data_AF-A0A2H0H9X0-F1
#
_entry.id   AF-A0A2H0H9X0-F1
#
_cell.length_a   1.000
_cell.length_b   1.000
_cell.length_c   1.000
_cell.angle_alpha   90.00
_cell.angle_beta   90.00
_cell.angle_gamma   90.00
#
_symmetry.space_group_name_H-M   'P 1'
#
loop_
_entity.id
_entity.type
_entity.pdbx_description
1 polymer ?
#
loop_
_entity_poly.entity_id
_entity_poly.type
_entity_poly.pdbx_seq_one_letter_code
_entity_poly.pdbx_strand_id
1 'polypeptide(L)'
;MDENDMLFTVATDSMDMYQSRLAEEKQKHGEFTNRDAAVSFDSDLLGLNIDHMLEMTYYQKKRMHNLKYFTWIEQQGKTVEELNAQWYDENYWKSRYAKVQEWDDEINAFNERTGVMKEYN
;
A
#
# COMPACT_ATOMS: atom_id res chain seq x y z
N MET A 1 -11.71 17.58 5.39
CA MET A 1 -10.96 17.27 4.16
C MET A 1 -11.43 18.23 3.10
N ASP A 2 -10.54 19.02 2.53
CA ASP A 2 -10.82 19.87 1.36
C ASP A 2 -10.22 19.29 0.08
N GLU A 3 -10.28 20.03 -1.02
CA GLU A 3 -9.79 19.60 -2.34
C GLU A 3 -8.27 19.35 -2.39
N ASN A 4 -7.52 19.76 -1.36
CA ASN A 4 -6.08 19.54 -1.24
C ASN A 4 -5.72 18.31 -0.38
N ASP A 5 -6.70 17.68 0.27
CA ASP A 5 -6.46 16.51 1.10
C ASP A 5 -6.47 15.22 0.25
N MET A 6 -5.43 14.40 0.41
CA MET A 6 -5.31 13.11 -0.27
C MET A 6 -5.57 11.96 0.70
N LEU A 7 -6.46 11.05 0.32
CA LEU A 7 -6.56 9.72 0.93
C LEU A 7 -5.85 8.71 0.04
N PHE A 8 -4.87 8.00 0.60
CA PHE A 8 -4.16 6.93 -0.09
C PHE A 8 -4.24 5.65 0.73
N THR A 9 -4.57 4.54 0.08
CA THR A 9 -4.60 3.20 0.67
C THR A 9 -3.92 2.21 -0.26
N VAL A 10 -3.30 1.18 0.32
CA VAL A 10 -2.61 0.12 -0.43
C VAL A 10 -3.28 -1.20 -0.10
N ALA A 11 -3.82 -1.87 -1.11
CA ALA A 11 -4.24 -3.27 -1.03
C ALA A 11 -3.11 -4.12 -1.61
N THR A 12 -2.37 -4.83 -0.76
CA THR A 12 -1.16 -5.56 -1.17
C THR A 12 -1.45 -6.90 -1.83
N ASP A 13 -2.51 -7.59 -1.40
CA ASP A 13 -2.83 -8.96 -1.82
C ASP A 13 -4.29 -9.08 -2.27
N SER A 14 -4.55 -10.00 -3.21
CA SER A 14 -5.90 -10.38 -3.61
C SER A 14 -6.46 -11.51 -2.74
N MET A 15 -7.79 -11.60 -2.65
CA MET A 15 -8.45 -12.71 -1.94
C MET A 15 -8.15 -14.09 -2.56
N ASP A 16 -7.75 -14.15 -3.82
CA ASP A 16 -7.39 -15.41 -4.49
C ASP A 16 -6.16 -16.07 -3.86
N MET A 17 -5.27 -15.30 -3.23
CA MET A 17 -4.10 -15.85 -2.54
C MET A 17 -4.44 -16.53 -1.20
N TYR A 18 -5.68 -16.41 -0.70
CA TYR A 18 -6.08 -16.89 0.63
C TYR A 18 -6.95 -18.16 0.63
N GLN A 19 -7.13 -18.84 -0.51
CA GLN A 19 -8.03 -20.01 -0.59
C GLN A 19 -7.66 -21.15 0.37
N SER A 20 -6.36 -21.44 0.54
CA SER A 20 -5.90 -22.45 1.51
C SER A 20 -6.20 -22.04 2.95
N ARG A 21 -6.02 -20.75 3.27
CA ARG A 21 -6.35 -20.20 4.59
C ARG A 21 -7.84 -20.32 4.89
N LEU A 22 -8.72 -20.06 3.92
CA LEU A 22 -10.17 -20.25 4.11
C LEU A 22 -10.52 -21.69 4.46
N ALA A 23 -9.90 -22.68 3.82
CA ALA A 23 -10.09 -24.09 4.14
C ALA A 23 -9.60 -24.43 5.56
N GLU A 24 -8.43 -23.94 5.96
CA GLU A 24 -7.88 -24.11 7.30
C GLU A 24 -8.78 -23.51 8.38
N GLU A 25 -9.25 -22.27 8.18
CA GLU A 25 -10.11 -21.57 9.16
C GLU A 25 -11.46 -22.26 9.28
N LYS A 26 -12.03 -22.73 8.16
CA LYS A 26 -13.27 -23.51 8.14
C LYS A 26 -13.14 -24.84 8.88
N GLN A 27 -11.97 -25.49 8.80
CA GLN A 27 -11.71 -26.71 9.58
C GLN A 27 -11.62 -26.43 11.09
N LYS A 28 -11.02 -25.30 11.48
CA LYS A 28 -10.83 -24.92 12.89
C LYS A 28 -12.11 -24.40 13.54
N HIS A 29 -12.87 -23.59 12.81
CA HIS A 29 -13.97 -22.78 13.35
C HIS A 29 -15.35 -23.19 12.83
N GLY A 30 -15.41 -24.06 11.83
CA GLY A 30 -16.65 -24.47 11.17
C GLY A 30 -17.01 -23.58 9.98
N GLU A 31 -18.20 -23.81 9.41
CA GLU A 31 -18.74 -22.99 8.33
C GLU A 31 -18.96 -21.55 8.79
N PHE A 32 -18.52 -20.58 8.00
CA PHE A 32 -18.85 -19.18 8.24
C PHE A 32 -20.30 -18.90 7.82
N THR A 33 -21.15 -18.60 8.79
CA THR A 33 -22.59 -18.47 8.59
C THR A 33 -23.03 -17.02 8.36
N ASN A 34 -24.27 -16.82 7.92
CA ASN A 34 -24.86 -15.47 7.83
C ASN A 34 -24.89 -14.74 9.19
N ARG A 35 -24.96 -15.49 10.30
CA ARG A 35 -24.89 -14.88 11.64
C ARG A 35 -23.49 -14.35 11.91
N ASP A 36 -22.46 -15.11 11.57
CA ASP A 36 -21.06 -14.69 11.73
C ASP A 36 -20.77 -13.48 10.84
N ALA A 37 -21.28 -13.48 9.60
CA ALA A 37 -21.19 -12.35 8.69
C ALA A 37 -21.80 -11.07 9.28
N ALA A 38 -23.01 -11.16 9.87
CA ALA A 38 -23.65 -10.02 10.50
C ALA A 38 -22.84 -9.49 11.71
N VAL A 39 -22.31 -10.40 12.53
CA VAL A 39 -21.47 -10.03 13.68
C VAL A 39 -20.19 -9.35 13.22
N SER A 40 -19.45 -9.91 12.26
CA SER A 40 -18.21 -9.30 11.77
C SER A 40 -18.45 -7.99 11.03
N PHE A 41 -19.54 -7.87 10.28
CA PHE A 41 -19.88 -6.61 9.63
C PHE A 41 -20.15 -5.50 10.65
N ASP A 42 -20.98 -5.75 11.65
CA ASP A 42 -21.32 -4.74 12.66
C ASP A 42 -20.16 -4.45 13.63
N SER A 43 -19.50 -5.50 14.13
CA SER A 43 -18.46 -5.37 15.16
C SER A 43 -17.10 -5.01 14.56
N ASP A 44 -16.67 -5.70 13.51
CA ASP A 44 -15.29 -5.60 13.02
C ASP A 44 -15.15 -4.53 11.94
N LEU A 45 -16.19 -4.31 11.11
CA LEU A 45 -16.14 -3.34 10.02
C LEU A 45 -16.78 -2.00 10.40
N LEU A 46 -18.03 -2.00 10.86
CA LEU A 46 -18.70 -0.77 11.30
C LEU A 46 -18.22 -0.29 12.67
N GLY A 47 -17.68 -1.19 13.49
CA GLY A 47 -17.06 -0.86 14.77
C GLY A 47 -15.65 -0.26 14.67
N LEU A 48 -15.08 -0.14 13.45
CA LEU A 48 -13.77 0.50 13.27
C LEU A 48 -13.78 1.94 13.77
N ASN A 49 -12.78 2.27 14.57
CA ASN A 49 -12.59 3.58 15.14
C ASN A 49 -11.15 4.07 14.89
N ILE A 50 -10.79 5.17 15.54
CA ILE A 50 -9.47 5.79 15.40
C ILE A 50 -8.45 5.36 16.47
N ASP A 51 -8.75 4.34 17.29
CA ASP A 51 -7.88 3.90 18.39
C ASP A 51 -6.50 3.41 17.90
N HIS A 52 -6.46 2.95 16.65
CA HIS A 52 -5.23 2.53 15.96
C HIS A 52 -4.78 3.51 14.88
N MET A 53 -5.40 4.69 14.80
CA MET A 53 -4.98 5.76 13.89
C MET A 53 -3.93 6.62 14.59
N LEU A 54 -2.83 6.89 13.88
CA LEU A 54 -1.80 7.81 14.37
C LEU A 54 -1.83 9.10 13.55
N GLU A 55 -2.41 10.15 14.13
CA GLU A 55 -2.20 11.51 13.62
C GLU A 55 -0.78 11.95 13.94
N MET A 56 0.03 12.19 12.91
CA MET A 56 1.47 12.37 13.08
C MET A 56 1.87 13.84 13.25
N THR A 57 2.53 14.12 14.37
CA THR A 57 3.38 15.30 14.56
C THR A 57 4.58 15.28 13.60
N TYR A 58 5.27 16.42 13.48
CA TYR A 58 6.50 16.52 12.68
C TYR A 58 7.53 15.41 12.97
N TYR A 59 7.81 15.15 14.26
CA TYR A 59 8.79 14.14 14.65
C TYR A 59 8.34 12.71 14.31
N GLN A 60 7.04 12.43 14.39
CA GLN A 60 6.50 11.13 13.97
C GLN A 60 6.59 10.96 12.45
N LYS A 61 6.27 12.00 11.66
CA LYS A 61 6.48 11.98 10.21
C LYS A 61 7.96 11.74 9.87
N LYS A 62 8.89 12.39 10.59
CA LYS A 62 10.34 12.20 10.39
C LYS A 62 10.80 10.79 10.77
N ARG A 63 10.24 10.21 11.84
CA ARG A 63 10.46 8.80 12.20
C ARG A 63 10.01 7.87 11.07
N MET A 64 8.81 8.07 10.52
CA MET A 64 8.32 7.25 9.40
C MET A 64 9.22 7.39 8.17
N HIS A 65 9.66 8.61 7.84
CA HIS A 65 10.61 8.83 6.76
C HIS A 65 11.91 8.04 6.95
N ASN A 66 12.45 8.00 8.16
CA ASN A 66 13.69 7.29 8.47
C ASN A 66 13.55 5.76 8.41
N LEU A 67 12.33 5.19 8.47
CA LEU A 67 12.13 3.74 8.30
C LEU A 67 12.60 3.25 6.92
N LYS A 68 12.69 4.14 5.93
CA LYS A 68 13.24 3.85 4.61
C LYS A 68 14.73 3.54 4.62
N TYR A 69 15.47 3.84 5.70
CA TYR A 69 16.92 3.64 5.72
C TYR A 69 17.31 2.21 5.33
N PHE A 70 16.67 1.21 5.93
CA PHE A 70 16.98 -0.19 5.65
C PHE A 70 16.76 -0.56 4.18
N THR A 71 15.59 -0.25 3.63
CA THR A 71 15.25 -0.62 2.25
C THR A 71 15.97 0.25 1.21
N TRP A 72 16.09 1.55 1.44
CA TRP A 72 16.64 2.51 0.49
C TRP A 72 18.17 2.48 0.47
N ILE A 73 18.80 2.51 1.65
CA ILE A 73 20.26 2.59 1.76
C ILE A 73 20.87 1.21 1.71
N GLU A 74 20.50 0.33 2.65
CA GLU A 74 21.19 -0.96 2.81
C GLU A 74 20.85 -1.94 1.68
N GLN A 75 19.58 -2.03 1.29
CA GLN A 75 19.15 -2.99 0.26
C GLN A 75 19.32 -2.46 -1.17
N GLN A 76 18.95 -1.19 -1.42
CA GLN A 76 18.99 -0.59 -2.76
C GLN A 76 20.28 0.18 -3.06
N GLY A 77 21.18 0.33 -2.08
CA GLY A 77 22.48 0.99 -2.27
C GLY A 77 22.40 2.50 -2.53
N LYS A 78 21.31 3.16 -2.14
CA LYS A 78 21.15 4.61 -2.29
C LYS A 78 21.94 5.36 -1.22
N THR A 79 22.15 6.65 -1.44
CA THR A 79 22.93 7.47 -0.50
C THR A 79 22.05 8.12 0.56
N VAL A 80 22.64 8.42 1.72
CA VAL A 80 21.95 9.12 2.81
C VAL A 80 21.59 10.54 2.39
N GLU A 81 22.39 11.17 1.52
CA GLU A 81 22.11 12.48 0.93
C GLU A 81 20.83 12.44 0.09
N GLU A 82 20.61 11.39 -0.70
CA GLU A 82 19.38 11.20 -1.48
C GLU A 82 18.17 11.00 -0.57
N LEU A 83 18.31 10.19 0.50
CA LEU A 83 17.26 10.00 1.48
C LEU A 83 16.88 11.33 2.16
N ASN A 84 17.88 12.13 2.57
CA ASN A 84 17.64 13.46 3.13
C ASN A 84 16.99 14.42 2.13
N ALA A 85 17.38 14.37 0.86
CA ALA A 85 16.79 15.20 -0.19
C ALA A 85 15.28 14.94 -0.34
N GLN A 86 14.82 13.70 -0.19
CA GLN A 86 13.38 13.38 -0.19
C GLN A 86 12.58 14.10 0.91
N TRP A 87 13.24 14.58 1.97
CA TRP A 87 12.61 15.31 3.07
C TRP A 87 12.80 16.83 2.97
N TYR A 88 13.99 17.29 2.61
CA TYR A 88 14.34 18.72 2.66
C TYR A 88 14.29 19.43 1.30
N ASP A 89 14.35 18.71 0.17
CA ASP A 89 14.24 19.30 -1.17
C ASP A 89 12.80 19.19 -1.68
N GLU A 90 12.10 20.33 -1.70
CA GLU A 90 10.72 20.44 -2.18
C GLU A 90 10.54 20.04 -3.66
N ASN A 91 11.61 20.07 -4.46
CA ASN A 91 11.60 19.70 -5.87
C ASN A 91 12.02 18.24 -6.11
N TYR A 92 12.45 17.52 -5.07
CA TYR A 92 12.90 16.14 -5.21
C TYR A 92 11.82 15.27 -5.86
N TRP A 93 10.61 15.25 -5.30
CA TRP A 93 9.52 14.42 -5.84
C TRP A 93 8.97 14.98 -7.15
N LYS A 94 8.80 16.30 -7.27
CA LYS A 94 8.28 16.95 -8.50
C LYS A 94 9.12 16.59 -9.73
N SER A 95 10.45 16.66 -9.61
CA SER A 95 11.36 16.36 -10.72
C SER A 95 11.38 14.87 -11.09
N ARG A 96 11.13 13.97 -10.13
CA ARG A 96 11.12 12.52 -10.35
C ARG A 96 9.81 12.08 -11.00
N TYR A 97 8.68 12.62 -10.53
CA TYR A 97 7.37 12.35 -11.11
C TYR A 97 7.09 13.13 -12.41
N ALA A 98 8.02 13.98 -12.87
CA ALA A 98 7.91 14.60 -14.19
C ALA A 98 7.90 13.59 -15.35
N LYS A 99 8.26 12.33 -15.10
CA LYS A 99 8.36 11.25 -16.08
C LYS A 99 7.19 10.26 -16.06
N VAL A 100 6.11 10.55 -15.33
CA VAL A 100 4.98 9.62 -15.19
C VAL A 100 4.46 9.13 -16.54
N GLN A 101 4.35 10.02 -17.54
CA GLN A 101 3.90 9.63 -18.88
C GLN A 101 4.87 8.67 -19.59
N GLU A 102 6.19 8.86 -19.45
CA GLU A 102 7.19 7.95 -20.01
C GLU A 102 7.09 6.56 -19.36
N TRP A 103 6.87 6.52 -18.03
CA TRP A 103 6.68 5.27 -17.31
C TRP A 103 5.41 4.54 -17.73
N ASP A 104 4.30 5.26 -17.96
CA ASP A 104 3.07 4.64 -18.44
C ASP A 104 3.27 3.97 -19.81
N ASP A 105 4.00 4.63 -20.73
CA ASP A 105 4.32 4.07 -22.03
C ASP A 105 5.21 2.81 -21.90
N GLU A 106 6.22 2.84 -21.03
CA GLU A 106 7.08 1.68 -20.74
C GLU A 106 6.32 0.51 -20.09
N ILE A 107 5.41 0.80 -19.17
CA ILE A 107 4.55 -0.20 -18.50
C ILE A 107 3.63 -0.87 -19.53
N ASN A 108 3.00 -0.10 -20.41
CA ASN A 108 2.15 -0.65 -21.47
C ASN A 108 2.96 -1.57 -22.41
N ALA A 109 4.12 -1.11 -22.87
CA ALA A 109 5.00 -1.91 -23.72
C ALA A 109 5.48 -3.20 -23.01
N PHE A 110 5.75 -3.14 -21.71
CA PHE A 110 6.10 -4.31 -20.91
C PHE A 110 4.93 -5.31 -20.84
N ASN A 111 3.72 -4.82 -20.52
CA ASN A 111 2.52 -5.65 -20.41
C ASN A 111 2.14 -6.32 -21.74
N GLU A 112 2.33 -5.64 -22.87
CA GLU A 112 2.16 -6.22 -24.21
C GLU A 112 3.14 -7.38 -24.46
N ARG A 113 4.40 -7.22 -24.04
CA ARG A 113 5.45 -8.23 -24.21
C ARG A 113 5.25 -9.46 -23.32
N THR A 114 4.76 -9.27 -22.10
CA THR A 114 4.51 -10.37 -21.16
C THR A 114 3.19 -11.09 -21.41
N GLY A 115 2.27 -10.47 -22.16
CA GLY A 115 0.97 -11.07 -22.47
C GLY A 115 0.00 -11.05 -21.30
N VAL A 116 0.35 -10.40 -20.18
CA VAL A 116 -0.50 -10.31 -18.98
C VAL A 116 -1.87 -9.73 -19.31
N MET A 117 -1.97 -8.80 -20.26
CA MET A 117 -3.26 -8.22 -20.70
C MET A 117 -4.13 -9.19 -21.54
N LYS A 118 -3.58 -10.30 -22.04
CA LYS A 118 -4.34 -11.29 -22.82
C LYS A 118 -4.94 -12.39 -21.97
N GLU A 119 -4.43 -12.60 -20.76
CA GLU A 119 -4.95 -13.62 -19.83
C GLU A 119 -6.23 -13.19 -19.09
N TYR A 120 -6.58 -11.89 -19.15
CA TYR A 120 -7.76 -11.31 -18.48
C TYR A 120 -8.81 -10.73 -19.45
N ASN A 121 -8.75 -11.07 -20.75
CA ASN A 121 -9.78 -10.74 -21.75
C ASN A 121 -10.66 -11.94 -22.08
#